data_AF-A0A3B8S8A9-F1
#
_entry.id   AF-A0A3B8S8A9-F1
#
_cell.length_a   1.000
_cell.length_b   1.000
_cell.length_c   1.000
_cell.angle_alpha   90.00
_cell.angle_beta   90.00
_cell.angle_gamma   90.00
#
_symmetry.space_group_name_H-M   'P 1'
#
loop_
_entity.id
_entity.type
_entity.pdbx_description
1 polymer ?
#
loop_
_entity_poly.entity_id
_entity_poly.type
_entity_poly.pdbx_seq_one_letter_code
_entity_poly.pdbx_strand_id
1 'polypeptide(L)'
;MSALSLSHRHLRIAALLLFFVTLSALAVVHTSFKNRQLFIELQALQLEATQQKIKLGRLLIEESTWSSLAAIEHTASSQLAMTVPRPEQLVVVSTLSQQGER
;
A
#
# COMPACT_ATOMS: atom_id res chain seq x y z
N MET A 1 49.43 15.33 50.48
CA MET A 1 49.78 15.53 49.05
C MET A 1 49.23 14.42 48.13
N SER A 2 48.27 13.59 48.55
CA SER A 2 47.63 12.54 47.74
C SER A 2 46.27 12.93 47.13
N ALA A 3 45.60 13.96 47.66
CA ALA A 3 44.29 14.41 47.17
C ALA A 3 44.37 15.14 45.81
N LEU A 4 45.47 15.84 45.53
CA LEU A 4 45.64 16.61 44.29
C LEU A 4 45.78 15.72 43.05
N SER A 5 46.48 14.59 43.17
CA SER A 5 46.67 13.63 42.06
C SER A 5 45.42 12.80 41.80
N LEU A 6 44.63 12.50 42.83
CA LEU A 6 43.35 11.79 42.71
C LEU A 6 42.35 12.65 41.91
N SER A 7 42.23 13.93 42.24
CA SER A 7 41.40 14.90 41.50
C SER A 7 41.76 15.00 40.02
N HIS A 8 43.06 15.05 39.69
CA HIS A 8 43.51 15.09 38.29
C HIS A 8 43.15 13.82 37.51
N ARG A 9 43.16 12.64 38.15
CA ARG A 9 42.74 11.38 37.51
C ARG A 9 41.24 11.39 37.22
N HIS A 10 40.42 11.83 38.18
CA HIS A 10 38.97 11.93 37.97
C HIS A 10 38.61 12.97 36.90
N LEU A 11 39.31 14.11 36.84
CA LEU A 11 39.07 15.13 35.83
C LEU A 11 39.36 14.62 34.41
N ARG A 12 40.44 13.86 34.23
CA ARG A 12 40.76 13.22 32.94
C ARG A 12 39.69 12.21 32.50
N ILE A 13 39.20 11.39 33.44
CA ILE A 13 38.13 10.43 33.17
C ILE A 13 36.84 11.14 32.81
N ALA A 14 36.47 12.20 33.54
CA ALA A 14 35.28 13.00 33.25
C ALA A 14 35.37 13.66 31.86
N ALA A 15 36.53 14.22 31.51
CA ALA A 15 36.76 14.81 30.20
C ALA A 15 36.66 13.77 29.07
N LEU A 16 37.22 12.58 29.26
CA LEU A 16 37.09 11.47 28.30
C LEU A 16 35.64 11.02 28.14
N LEU A 17 34.90 10.86 29.24
CA LEU A 17 33.48 10.50 29.20
C LEU A 17 32.66 11.56 28.46
N LEU A 18 32.88 12.84 28.76
CA LEU A 18 32.20 13.94 28.10
C LEU A 18 32.51 13.96 26.60
N PHE A 19 33.76 13.71 26.21
CA PHE A 19 34.15 13.58 24.82
C PHE A 19 33.42 12.42 24.12
N PHE A 20 33.36 11.23 24.73
CA PHE A 20 32.66 10.09 24.15
C PHE A 20 31.14 10.31 24.04
N VAL A 21 30.52 10.93 25.06
CA VAL A 21 29.08 11.22 25.06
C VAL A 21 28.73 12.24 23.98
N THR A 22 29.51 13.31 23.84
CA THR A 22 29.28 14.33 22.80
C THR A 22 29.50 13.75 21.41
N LEU A 23 30.54 12.93 21.22
CA LEU A 23 30.78 12.24 19.95
C LEU A 23 29.64 11.28 19.59
N SER A 24 29.13 10.52 20.57
CA SER A 24 27.98 9.64 20.39
C SER A 24 26.72 10.42 19.99
N ALA A 25 26.43 11.53 20.68
CA ALA A 25 25.29 12.39 20.34
C ALA A 25 25.37 12.91 18.90
N LEU A 26 26.56 13.36 18.47
CA LEU A 26 26.78 13.83 17.10
C LEU A 26 26.59 12.71 16.07
N ALA A 27 27.11 11.51 16.35
CA ALA A 27 26.96 10.34 15.50
C ALA A 27 25.49 9.91 15.34
N VAL A 28 24.71 9.97 16.42
CA VAL A 28 23.27 9.68 16.39
C VAL A 28 22.52 10.68 15.53
N VAL A 29 22.78 11.99 15.69
CA VAL A 29 22.14 13.04 14.88
C VAL A 29 22.47 12.86 13.39
N HIS A 30 23.74 12.62 13.08
CA HIS A 30 24.16 12.37 11.70
C HIS A 30 23.51 11.11 11.11
N THR A 31 23.41 10.04 11.89
CA THR A 31 22.73 8.80 11.47
C THR A 31 21.24 9.03 11.25
N SER A 32 20.58 9.79 12.12
CA SER A 32 19.16 10.16 11.98
C SER A 32 18.91 10.95 10.69
N PHE A 33 19.78 11.91 10.37
CA PHE A 33 19.69 12.67 9.12
C PHE A 33 19.83 11.78 7.89
N LYS A 34 20.86 10.92 7.86
CA LYS A 34 21.05 9.95 6.75
C LYS A 34 19.89 8.97 6.63
N ASN A 35 19.39 8.47 7.76
CA ASN A 35 18.25 7.56 7.79
C ASN A 35 17.02 8.24 7.18
N ARG A 36 16.75 9.50 7.53
CA ARG A 36 15.64 10.27 6.94
C ARG A 36 15.75 10.40 5.43
N GLN A 37 16.96 10.65 4.92
CA GLN A 37 17.20 10.78 3.49
C GLN A 37 16.99 9.45 2.74
N LEU A 38 17.59 8.37 3.25
CA LEU A 38 17.42 7.01 2.69
C LEU A 38 15.96 6.55 2.74
N PHE A 39 15.24 6.90 3.82
CA PHE A 39 13.84 6.57 3.98
C PHE A 39 12.94 7.31 2.98
N ILE A 40 13.26 8.57 2.65
CA ILE A 40 12.55 9.31 1.61
C ILE A 40 12.76 8.66 0.24
N GLU A 41 14.00 8.28 -0.08
CA GLU A 41 14.31 7.60 -1.34
C GLU A 41 13.58 6.26 -1.44
N LEU A 42 13.63 5.44 -0.39
CA LEU A 42 12.92 4.17 -0.33
C LEU A 42 11.40 4.34 -0.50
N GLN A 43 10.81 5.35 0.14
CA GLN A 43 9.38 5.65 -0.04
C GLN A 43 9.05 6.05 -1.49
N ALA A 44 9.92 6.80 -2.17
CA ALA A 44 9.70 7.18 -3.56
C ALA A 44 9.68 5.95 -4.49
N LEU A 45 10.64 5.04 -4.33
CA LEU A 45 10.69 3.77 -5.06
C LEU A 45 9.46 2.88 -4.76
N GLN A 46 9.05 2.80 -3.50
CA GLN A 46 7.85 2.07 -3.11
C GLN A 46 6.57 2.65 -3.72
N LEU A 47 6.48 3.97 -3.82
CA LEU A 47 5.35 4.64 -4.45
C LEU A 47 5.26 4.27 -5.93
N GLU A 48 6.38 4.29 -6.65
CA GLU A 48 6.43 3.86 -8.06
C GLU A 48 5.98 2.41 -8.24
N ALA A 49 6.52 1.49 -7.42
CA ALA A 49 6.11 0.09 -7.45
C ALA A 49 4.61 -0.09 -7.13
N THR A 50 4.07 0.71 -6.22
CA THR A 50 2.64 0.68 -5.87
C THR A 50 1.78 1.13 -7.04
N GLN A 51 2.18 2.17 -7.78
CA GLN A 51 1.46 2.62 -8.97
C GLN A 51 1.38 1.51 -10.05
N GLN A 52 2.45 0.75 -10.22
CA GLN A 52 2.45 -0.41 -11.12
C GLN A 52 1.49 -1.51 -10.65
N LYS A 53 1.48 -1.82 -9.34
CA LYS A 53 0.56 -2.80 -8.75
C LYS A 53 -0.91 -2.41 -8.92
N ILE A 54 -1.25 -1.13 -8.76
CA ILE A 54 -2.61 -0.65 -8.97
C ILE A 54 -3.07 -0.89 -10.42
N LYS A 55 -2.20 -0.62 -11.40
CA LYS A 55 -2.50 -0.88 -12.81
C LYS A 55 -2.77 -2.36 -13.07
N LEU A 56 -1.94 -3.25 -12.52
CA LEU A 56 -2.14 -4.69 -12.62
C LEU A 56 -3.45 -5.15 -11.95
N GLY A 57 -3.77 -4.61 -10.76
CA GLY A 57 -5.03 -4.89 -10.09
C GLY A 57 -6.24 -4.51 -10.94
N ARG A 58 -6.19 -3.36 -11.62
CA ARG A 58 -7.24 -2.94 -12.55
C ARG A 58 -7.38 -3.91 -13.73
N LEU A 59 -6.26 -4.30 -14.35
CA LEU A 59 -6.25 -5.27 -15.44
C LEU A 59 -6.81 -6.64 -15.03
N LEU A 60 -6.48 -7.12 -13.82
CA LEU A 60 -7.01 -8.38 -13.30
C LEU A 60 -8.52 -8.33 -13.07
N ILE A 61 -9.07 -7.17 -12.69
CA ILE A 61 -10.52 -6.99 -12.56
C ILE A 61 -11.17 -6.99 -13.95
N GLU A 62 -10.54 -6.36 -14.94
CA GLU A 62 -10.99 -6.39 -16.33
C GLU A 62 -11.00 -7.83 -16.88
N GLU A 63 -9.91 -8.58 -16.68
CA GLU A 63 -9.79 -9.98 -17.12
C GLU A 63 -10.75 -10.92 -16.39
N SER A 64 -10.88 -10.79 -15.06
CA SER A 64 -11.79 -11.64 -14.29
C SER A 64 -13.26 -11.40 -14.64
N THR A 65 -13.63 -10.18 -15.05
CA THR A 65 -14.98 -9.89 -15.56
C THR A 65 -15.26 -10.63 -16.86
N TRP A 66 -14.29 -10.67 -17.79
CA TRP A 66 -14.45 -11.35 -19.08
C TRP A 66 -14.42 -12.87 -18.93
N SER A 67 -13.54 -13.38 -18.05
CA SER A 67 -13.43 -14.81 -17.74
C SER A 67 -14.68 -15.33 -17.02
N SER A 68 -15.21 -14.57 -16.05
CA SER A 68 -16.44 -14.92 -15.36
C SER A 68 -17.65 -14.90 -16.29
N LEU A 69 -17.79 -13.90 -17.16
CA LEU A 69 -18.89 -13.85 -18.14
C LEU A 69 -18.82 -15.02 -19.13
N ALA A 70 -17.64 -15.33 -19.67
CA ALA A 70 -17.46 -16.46 -20.59
C ALA A 70 -17.79 -17.80 -19.91
N ALA A 71 -17.42 -17.98 -18.64
CA ALA A 71 -17.79 -19.16 -17.86
C ALA A 71 -19.31 -19.26 -17.62
N ILE A 72 -19.98 -18.13 -17.37
CA ILE A 72 -21.43 -18.06 -17.20
C ILE A 72 -22.15 -18.35 -18.52
N GLU A 73 -21.71 -17.78 -19.64
CA GLU A 73 -22.28 -18.01 -20.97
C GLU A 73 -22.15 -19.48 -21.38
N HIS A 74 -20.98 -20.08 -21.17
CA HIS A 74 -20.78 -21.51 -21.40
C HIS A 74 -21.73 -22.34 -20.52
N THR A 75 -21.91 -22.00 -19.25
CA THR A 75 -22.85 -22.71 -18.36
C THR A 75 -24.31 -22.54 -18.80
N ALA A 76 -24.72 -21.34 -19.19
CA ALA A 76 -26.07 -21.05 -19.65
C ALA A 76 -26.42 -21.79 -20.96
N SER A 77 -25.49 -21.82 -21.91
CA SER A 77 -25.65 -22.52 -23.19
C SER A 77 -25.55 -24.04 -23.06
N SER A 78 -24.57 -24.56 -22.30
CA SER A 78 -24.32 -26.01 -22.21
C SER A 78 -25.24 -26.73 -21.21
N GLN A 79 -25.52 -26.13 -20.05
CA GLN A 79 -26.30 -26.78 -18.99
C GLN A 79 -27.77 -26.35 -18.99
N LEU A 80 -28.07 -25.10 -19.36
CA LEU A 80 -29.44 -24.57 -19.38
C LEU A 80 -30.04 -24.48 -20.79
N ALA A 81 -29.28 -24.86 -21.83
CA ALA A 81 -29.70 -24.77 -23.23
C ALA A 81 -30.25 -23.39 -23.63
N MET A 82 -29.81 -22.32 -22.96
CA MET A 82 -30.24 -20.96 -23.25
C MET A 82 -29.69 -20.52 -24.61
N THR A 83 -30.56 -19.91 -25.42
CA THR A 83 -30.22 -19.29 -26.70
C THR A 83 -30.55 -17.80 -26.65
N VAL A 84 -29.82 -16.98 -27.41
CA VAL A 84 -30.10 -15.54 -27.47
C VAL A 84 -31.46 -15.32 -28.12
N PRO A 85 -32.43 -14.68 -27.42
CA PRO A 85 -33.77 -14.49 -27.94
C PRO A 85 -33.77 -13.52 -29.14
N ARG A 86 -34.60 -13.82 -30.14
CA ARG A 86 -34.77 -12.95 -31.31
C ARG A 86 -35.55 -11.67 -30.93
N PRO A 87 -35.43 -10.57 -31.70
CA PRO A 87 -36.13 -9.31 -31.41
C PRO A 87 -37.65 -9.48 -31.25
N GLU A 88 -38.23 -10.45 -31.96
CA GLU A 88 -39.65 -10.83 -31.93
C GLU A 88 -40.10 -11.43 -30.58
N GLN A 89 -39.16 -11.90 -29.76
CA GLN A 89 -39.39 -12.59 -28.49
C GLN A 89 -39.16 -11.67 -27.28
N LEU A 90 -38.77 -10.40 -27.50
CA LEU A 90 -38.62 -9.40 -26.44
C LEU A 90 -39.96 -8.75 -26.10
N VAL A 91 -40.46 -9.01 -24.89
CA VAL A 91 -41.64 -8.35 -24.33
C VAL A 91 -41.18 -7.26 -23.37
N VAL A 92 -41.37 -5.99 -23.73
CA VAL A 92 -41.08 -4.85 -22.86
C VAL A 92 -42.30 -4.57 -22.00
N VAL A 93 -42.22 -4.87 -20.70
CA VAL A 93 -43.30 -4.58 -19.75
C VAL A 93 -43.08 -3.18 -19.18
N SER A 94 -43.81 -2.18 -19.67
CA SER A 94 -43.80 -0.84 -19.10
C SER A 94 -44.66 -0.82 -17.83
N THR A 95 -44.03 -0.74 -16.65
CA THR A 95 -44.70 -0.61 -15.36
C THR A 95 -45.22 0.81 -15.13
N LEU A 96 -46.20 1.24 -15.93
CA LEU A 96 -46.85 2.54 -15.79
C LEU A 96 -48.38 2.46 -15.91
N SER A 97 -48.98 1.35 -15.45
CA SER A 97 -50.43 1.13 -15.45
C SER A 97 -50.98 0.50 -14.17
N GLN A 98 -50.27 0.61 -13.03
CA GLN A 98 -50.70 0.11 -11.72
C GLN A 98 -50.76 1.24 -10.68
N GLN A 99 -51.18 2.43 -11.10
CA GLN A 99 -51.49 3.52 -10.17
C GLN A 99 -52.67 4.34 -10.67
N GLY A 100 -53.87 3.81 -10.45
CA GLY A 100 -55.07 4.56 -10.78
C GLY A 100 -56.36 3.76 -10.76
N GLU A 101 -56.63 2.96 -9.72
CA GLU A 101 -57.99 2.76 -9.22
C GLU A 101 -57.92 2.63 -7.70
N ARG A 102 -58.16 3.77 -7.04
CA ARG A 102 -58.60 3.84 -5.64
C ARG A 102 -60.11 3.88 -5.65
#